data_AF-A0A4Y2CL73-F1
#
_entry.id   AF-A0A4Y2CL73-F1
#
_cell.length_a   1.000
_cell.length_b   1.000
_cell.length_c   1.000
_cell.angle_alpha   90.00
_cell.angle_beta   90.00
_cell.angle_gamma   90.00
#
_symmetry.space_group_name_H-M   'P 1'
#
loop_
_entity.id
_entity.type
_entity.pdbx_description
1 polymer ?
#
loop_
_entity_poly.entity_id
_entity_poly.type
_entity_poly.pdbx_seq_one_letter_code
_entity_poly.pdbx_strand_id
1 'polypeptide(L)'
;MEFCHKDFETFLRDLGIRIERTSFYTPELNGIAERFNRSIMEAVRTMLQDSGLQPKFWAEALHAYVHTKNRCSHKLTEGKTPMEMRSGHKPSIRHCRTFGSLAYVYVPIVNRNKLQLKAKIGILVGYAVNRRGYRVWLPK
;
A
#
# COMPACT_ATOMS: atom_id res chain seq x y z
N MET A 1 2.55 27.16 0.99
CA MET A 1 2.87 25.87 1.64
C MET A 1 1.59 25.34 2.27
N GLU A 2 1.08 24.20 1.81
CA GLU A 2 -0.17 23.59 2.33
C GLU A 2 -0.10 23.31 3.84
N PHE A 3 1.08 22.94 4.37
CA PHE A 3 1.31 22.64 5.79
C PHE A 3 1.50 23.88 6.70
N CYS A 4 1.34 25.08 6.16
CA CYS A 4 1.43 26.34 6.91
C CYS A 4 0.06 27.05 7.04
N HIS A 5 -1.03 26.39 6.64
CA HIS A 5 -2.36 26.96 6.76
C HIS A 5 -2.84 26.97 8.22
N LYS A 6 -3.42 28.09 8.67
CA LYS A 6 -3.90 28.26 10.05
C LYS A 6 -4.99 27.24 10.43
N ASP A 7 -5.86 26.89 9.48
CA ASP A 7 -6.91 25.91 9.72
C ASP A 7 -6.33 24.52 9.99
N PHE A 8 -5.25 24.15 9.30
CA PHE A 8 -4.56 22.87 9.52
C PHE A 8 -3.83 22.85 10.86
N GLU A 9 -3.24 23.97 11.28
CA GLU A 9 -2.64 24.09 12.62
C GLU A 9 -3.69 23.93 13.73
N THR A 10 -4.85 24.57 13.56
CA THR A 10 -5.93 24.53 14.55
C THR A 10 -6.46 23.11 14.67
N PHE A 11 -6.74 22.46 13.55
CA PHE A 11 -7.16 21.06 13.51
C PHE A 11 -6.18 20.10 14.21
N LEU A 12 -4.87 20.26 13.96
CA LEU A 12 -3.87 19.41 14.60
C LEU A 12 -3.73 19.71 16.10
N ARG A 13 -3.88 20.97 16.50
CA ARG A 13 -3.89 21.37 17.91
C ARG A 13 -5.09 20.78 18.66
N ASP A 14 -6.27 20.74 18.04
CA ASP A 14 -7.48 20.13 18.61
C ASP A 14 -7.32 18.62 18.81
N LEU A 15 -6.53 17.96 17.96
CA LEU A 15 -6.14 16.55 18.12
C LEU A 15 -4.98 16.34 19.11
N GLY A 16 -4.46 17.40 19.73
CA GLY A 16 -3.32 17.35 20.64
C GLY A 16 -1.97 17.10 19.95
N ILE A 17 -1.87 17.31 18.64
CA ILE A 17 -0.67 17.06 17.84
C ILE A 17 0.17 18.34 17.74
N ARG A 18 1.42 18.27 18.20
CA ARG A 18 2.40 19.35 18.05
C ARG A 18 3.07 19.26 16.67
N ILE A 19 3.01 20.34 15.91
CA ILE A 19 3.69 20.45 14.61
C ILE A 19 5.06 21.08 14.84
N GLU A 20 6.11 20.37 14.42
CA GLU A 20 7.44 20.93 14.30
C GLU A 20 7.73 21.18 12.83
N ARG A 21 8.08 22.42 12.50
CA ARG A 21 8.34 22.82 11.12
C ARG A 21 9.83 22.84 10.87
N THR A 22 10.21 22.22 9.77
CA THR A 22 11.55 22.33 9.23
C THR A 22 11.82 23.78 8.83
N SER A 23 13.03 24.28 9.13
CA SER A 23 13.42 25.61 8.68
C SER A 23 13.38 25.69 7.16
N PHE A 24 13.11 26.89 6.65
CA PHE A 24 13.28 27.17 5.23
C PHE A 24 14.72 26.84 4.82
N TYR A 25 14.89 26.24 3.64
CA TYR A 25 16.20 25.91 3.05
C TYR A 25 17.05 24.83 3.76
N THR A 26 16.48 24.04 4.68
CA THR A 26 17.15 22.86 5.27
C THR A 26 16.47 21.55 4.83
N PRO A 27 16.59 21.13 3.56
CA PRO A 27 15.99 19.90 3.07
C PRO A 27 16.56 18.64 3.76
N GLU A 28 17.76 18.73 4.35
CA GLU A 28 18.40 17.58 5.00
C GLU A 28 17.56 17.02 6.16
N LEU A 29 16.82 17.88 6.86
CA LEU A 29 15.93 17.50 7.97
C LEU A 29 14.72 16.67 7.49
N ASN A 30 14.31 16.80 6.22
CA ASN A 30 13.25 15.98 5.61
C ASN A 30 13.80 14.75 4.87
N GLY A 31 15.11 14.51 4.91
CA GLY A 31 15.77 13.50 4.10
C GLY A 31 15.25 12.07 4.31
N ILE A 32 14.69 11.75 5.48
CA ILE A 32 14.08 10.44 5.74
C ILE A 32 12.79 10.27 4.93
N ALA A 33 11.90 11.28 4.97
CA ALA A 33 10.64 11.25 4.25
C ALA A 33 10.87 11.29 2.73
N GLU A 34 11.79 12.12 2.27
CA GLU A 34 12.15 12.21 0.84
C GLU A 34 12.74 10.90 0.32
N ARG A 35 13.66 10.28 1.08
CA ARG A 35 14.24 8.98 0.72
C ARG A 35 13.16 7.91 0.64
N PHE A 36 12.24 7.88 1.60
CA PHE A 36 11.15 6.92 1.60
C PHE A 36 10.22 7.11 0.40
N ASN A 37 9.83 8.35 0.10
CA ASN A 37 8.99 8.67 -1.05
C ASN A 37 9.66 8.27 -2.37
N ARG A 38 10.95 8.55 -2.54
CA ARG A 38 11.72 8.10 -3.71
C ARG A 38 11.71 6.57 -3.84
N SER A 39 11.99 5.84 -2.77
CA SER A 39 11.97 4.38 -2.78
C SER A 39 10.60 3.80 -3.09
N ILE A 40 9.52 4.42 -2.61
CA ILE A 40 8.15 4.01 -2.97
C ILE A 40 7.93 4.18 -4.46
N MET A 41 8.26 5.35 -5.02
CA MET A 41 8.00 5.64 -6.43
C MET A 41 8.84 4.77 -7.36
N GLU A 42 10.09 4.48 -7.01
CA GLU A 42 10.93 3.51 -7.72
C GLU A 42 10.30 2.11 -7.70
N ALA A 43 9.83 1.64 -6.54
CA ALA A 43 9.17 0.35 -6.42
C ALA A 43 7.84 0.29 -7.18
N VAL A 44 7.06 1.36 -7.20
CA VAL A 44 5.83 1.44 -7.99
C VAL A 44 6.13 1.29 -9.48
N ARG A 45 7.18 1.96 -9.98
CA ARG A 45 7.61 1.84 -11.37
C ARG A 45 8.02 0.41 -11.72
N THR A 46 8.82 -0.24 -10.87
CA THR A 46 9.25 -1.62 -11.11
C THR A 46 8.09 -2.61 -11.05
N MET A 47 7.18 -2.48 -10.08
CA MET A 47 5.98 -3.33 -9.97
C MET A 47 5.05 -3.19 -11.17
N LEU A 48 4.86 -1.98 -11.70
CA LEU A 48 4.05 -1.75 -12.89
C LEU A 48 4.70 -2.35 -14.14
N GLN A 49 6.02 -2.23 -14.28
CA GLN A 49 6.76 -2.80 -15.40
C GLN A 49 6.75 -4.33 -15.37
N ASP A 50 6.95 -4.94 -14.18
CA ASP A 50 6.92 -6.39 -13.98
C ASP A 50 5.53 -6.98 -14.24
N SER A 51 4.47 -6.30 -13.80
CA SER A 51 3.08 -6.74 -14.01
C SER A 51 2.52 -6.48 -15.40
N GLY A 52 3.17 -5.65 -16.22
CA GLY A 52 2.65 -5.20 -17.51
C GLY A 52 1.38 -4.32 -17.41
N LEU A 53 1.06 -3.81 -16.21
CA LEU A 53 -0.12 -2.98 -15.99
C LEU A 53 0.12 -1.52 -16.40
N GLN A 54 -0.94 -0.86 -16.86
CA GLN A 54 -0.88 0.55 -17.25
C GLN A 54 -0.57 1.47 -16.05
N PRO A 55 0.08 2.63 -16.26
CA PRO A 55 0.42 3.58 -15.20
C PRO A 55 -0.76 4.05 -14.34
N LYS A 56 -2.00 3.96 -14.84
CA LYS A 56 -3.21 4.27 -14.07
C LYS A 56 -3.36 3.46 -12.77
N PHE A 57 -2.69 2.30 -12.67
CA PHE A 57 -2.70 1.45 -11.48
C PHE A 57 -1.63 1.84 -10.44
N TRP A 58 -0.94 2.97 -10.59
CA TRP A 58 0.12 3.39 -9.69
C TRP A 58 -0.31 3.45 -8.21
N ALA A 59 -1.54 3.90 -7.93
CA ALA A 59 -2.07 3.98 -6.56
C ALA A 59 -2.24 2.57 -5.93
N GLU A 60 -2.67 1.60 -6.74
CA GLU A 60 -2.81 0.20 -6.31
C GLU A 60 -1.44 -0.44 -6.03
N ALA A 61 -0.48 -0.22 -6.94
CA ALA A 61 0.89 -0.66 -6.77
C ALA A 61 1.52 -0.05 -5.51
N LEU A 62 1.27 1.25 -5.25
CA LEU A 62 1.75 1.94 -4.06
C LEU A 62 1.19 1.31 -2.79
N HIS A 63 -0.12 1.06 -2.74
CA HIS A 63 -0.74 0.38 -1.59
C HIS A 63 -0.21 -1.04 -1.38
N ALA A 64 -0.02 -1.81 -2.46
CA ALA A 64 0.54 -3.16 -2.40
C ALA A 64 2.00 -3.15 -1.92
N TYR A 65 2.80 -2.18 -2.37
CA TYR A 65 4.17 -1.99 -1.93
C TYR A 65 4.23 -1.66 -0.44
N VAL A 66 3.49 -0.64 0.00
CA VAL A 66 3.47 -0.21 1.41
C VAL A 66 3.00 -1.35 2.32
N HIS A 67 1.98 -2.11 1.91
CA HIS A 67 1.49 -3.27 2.65
C HIS A 67 2.57 -4.34 2.83
N THR A 68 3.36 -4.60 1.79
CA THR A 68 4.47 -5.56 1.83
C THR A 68 5.63 -5.02 2.67
N LYS A 69 6.03 -3.76 2.43
CA LYS A 69 7.13 -3.09 3.13
C LYS A 69 6.92 -3.06 4.64
N ASN A 70 5.70 -2.81 5.11
CA ASN A 70 5.36 -2.81 6.53
C ASN A 70 5.45 -4.21 7.19
N ARG A 71 5.50 -5.29 6.39
CA ARG A 71 5.60 -6.68 6.83
C ARG A 71 6.96 -7.30 6.53
N CYS A 72 7.90 -6.52 5.97
CA CYS A 72 9.27 -6.92 5.78
C CYS A 72 10.15 -6.34 6.90
N SER A 73 10.99 -7.17 7.49
CA SER A 73 12.07 -6.69 8.35
C SER A 73 13.12 -5.97 7.51
N HIS A 74 13.82 -5.01 8.10
CA HIS A 74 14.99 -4.39 7.50
C HIS A 74 16.08 -4.19 8.56
N LYS A 75 17.29 -3.80 8.13
CA LYS A 75 18.47 -3.74 9.01
C LYS A 75 18.24 -2.94 10.30
N LEU A 76 17.48 -1.85 10.21
CA LEU A 76 17.18 -0.97 11.34
C LEU A 76 16.17 -1.54 12.34
N THR A 77 15.45 -2.62 11.99
CA THR A 77 14.39 -3.19 12.84
C THR A 77 14.82 -4.47 13.54
N GLU A 78 16.10 -4.82 13.51
CA GLU A 78 16.67 -5.95 14.26
C GLU A 78 15.88 -7.27 14.09
N GLY A 79 15.37 -7.51 12.88
CA GLY A 79 14.59 -8.70 12.54
C GLY A 79 13.08 -8.60 12.84
N LYS A 80 12.60 -7.54 13.50
CA LYS A 80 11.16 -7.26 13.65
C LYS A 80 10.61 -6.56 12.41
N THR A 81 9.31 -6.67 12.17
CA THR A 81 8.64 -5.93 11.08
C THR A 81 8.12 -4.58 11.59
N PRO A 82 8.03 -3.52 10.77
CA PRO A 82 7.42 -2.24 11.18
C PRO A 82 6.01 -2.42 11.75
N MET A 83 5.22 -3.30 11.15
CA MET A 83 3.88 -3.63 11.64
C MET A 83 3.90 -4.33 13.00
N GLU A 84 4.88 -5.21 13.26
CA GLU A 84 5.08 -5.85 14.56
C GLU A 84 5.52 -4.83 15.62
N MET A 85 6.41 -3.91 15.29
CA MET A 85 6.80 -2.83 16.22
C MET A 85 5.62 -1.93 16.58
N ARG A 86 4.74 -1.64 15.60
CA ARG A 86 3.56 -0.79 15.82
C ARG A 86 2.42 -1.50 16.57
N SER A 87 2.14 -2.76 16.23
CA SER A 87 0.96 -3.48 16.74
C SER A 87 1.28 -4.47 17.87
N GLY A 88 2.55 -4.74 18.14
CA GLY A 88 3.01 -5.78 19.06
C GLY A 88 2.81 -7.21 18.55
N HIS A 89 2.18 -7.40 17.38
CA HIS A 89 1.88 -8.71 16.83
C HIS A 89 2.62 -8.97 15.52
N LYS A 90 3.25 -10.14 15.41
CA LYS A 90 3.95 -10.55 14.20
C LYS A 90 2.95 -10.81 13.05
N PRO A 91 3.01 -10.06 11.94
CA PRO A 91 2.10 -10.27 10.83
C PRO A 91 2.36 -11.61 10.13
N SER A 92 1.29 -12.27 9.70
CA SER A 92 1.41 -13.37 8.73
C SER A 92 1.73 -12.80 7.34
N ILE A 93 2.61 -13.49 6.60
CA ILE A 93 2.93 -13.20 5.20
C ILE A 93 2.38 -14.24 4.22
N ARG A 94 1.64 -15.25 4.72
CA ARG A 94 1.12 -16.36 3.91
C ARG A 94 0.16 -15.91 2.82
N HIS A 95 -0.55 -14.81 3.05
CA HIS A 95 -1.46 -14.18 2.09
C HIS A 95 -0.75 -13.22 1.12
N CYS A 96 0.54 -12.96 1.28
CA CYS A 96 1.24 -12.12 0.32
C CYS A 96 1.33 -12.85 -1.03
N ARG A 97 1.04 -12.11 -2.10
CA ARG A 97 1.04 -12.58 -3.48
C ARG A 97 1.63 -11.47 -4.36
N THR A 98 2.24 -11.87 -5.48
CA THR A 98 2.88 -10.94 -6.40
C THR A 98 1.85 -10.03 -7.04
N PHE A 99 2.10 -8.72 -7.01
CA PHE A 99 1.27 -7.75 -7.72
C PHE A 99 1.30 -8.06 -9.22
N GLY A 100 0.16 -7.97 -9.90
CA GLY A 100 0.04 -8.37 -11.31
C GLY A 100 -0.19 -9.86 -11.55
N SER A 101 -0.19 -10.71 -10.50
CA SER A 101 -0.44 -12.14 -10.67
C SER A 101 -1.88 -12.40 -11.13
N LEU A 102 -2.06 -13.48 -11.91
CA LEU A 102 -3.38 -13.95 -12.32
C LEU A 102 -4.19 -14.41 -11.11
N ALA A 103 -5.42 -13.92 -11.00
CA ALA A 103 -6.34 -14.16 -9.89
C ALA A 103 -7.66 -14.74 -10.40
N TYR A 104 -8.10 -15.84 -9.79
CA TYR A 104 -9.40 -16.44 -10.05
C TYR A 104 -10.40 -15.99 -8.98
N VAL A 105 -11.36 -15.17 -9.36
CA VAL A 105 -12.42 -14.66 -8.48
C VAL A 105 -13.62 -15.58 -8.54
N TYR A 106 -13.95 -16.22 -7.42
CA TYR A 106 -15.12 -17.09 -7.33
C TYR A 106 -16.42 -16.30 -7.59
N VAL A 107 -17.27 -16.84 -8.47
CA VAL A 107 -18.60 -16.29 -8.74
C VAL A 107 -19.62 -17.05 -7.88
N PRO A 108 -20.38 -16.35 -6.99
CA PRO A 108 -21.39 -16.98 -6.15
C PRO A 108 -22.43 -17.75 -6.97
N ILE A 109 -22.97 -18.82 -6.38
CA ILE A 109 -23.98 -19.68 -7.02
C ILE A 109 -25.22 -18.87 -7.44
N VAL A 110 -25.61 -17.89 -6.62
CA VAL A 110 -26.76 -17.00 -6.89
C VAL A 110 -26.61 -16.22 -8.20
N ASN A 111 -25.36 -15.97 -8.63
CA ASN A 111 -25.06 -15.17 -9.81
C ASN A 111 -24.64 -16.05 -11.01
N ARG A 112 -24.89 -17.37 -10.97
CA ARG A 112 -24.55 -18.27 -12.06
C ARG A 112 -25.54 -19.42 -12.25
N ASN A 113 -25.75 -19.81 -13.51
CA ASN A 113 -26.46 -21.05 -13.86
C ASN A 113 -25.52 -22.27 -13.79
N LYS A 114 -26.08 -23.49 -13.73
CA LYS A 114 -25.33 -24.76 -13.54
C LYS A 114 -24.20 -24.97 -14.57
N LEU A 115 -24.33 -24.40 -15.77
CA LEU A 115 -23.38 -24.52 -16.87
C LEU A 115 -22.38 -23.36 -17.00
N GLN A 116 -22.54 -22.28 -16.22
CA GLN A 116 -21.66 -21.11 -16.31
C GLN A 116 -20.35 -21.32 -15.56
N LEU A 117 -19.31 -20.59 -16.00
CA LEU A 117 -17.99 -20.60 -15.38
C LEU A 117 -18.06 -20.25 -13.89
N LYS A 118 -17.33 -21.02 -13.08
CA LYS A 118 -17.32 -20.88 -11.62
C LYS A 118 -16.45 -19.72 -11.11
N ALA A 119 -15.56 -19.21 -11.95
CA ALA A 119 -14.63 -18.14 -11.60
C ALA A 119 -14.44 -17.15 -12.76
N LYS A 120 -14.19 -15.89 -12.43
CA LYS A 120 -13.73 -14.86 -13.36
C LYS A 120 -12.21 -14.72 -13.23
N ILE A 121 -11.54 -14.60 -14.36
CA ILE A 121 -10.11 -14.33 -14.41
C ILE A 121 -9.89 -12.83 -14.26
N GLY A 122 -8.96 -12.45 -13.40
CA GLY A 122 -8.54 -11.07 -13.19
C GLY A 122 -7.08 -10.98 -12.81
N ILE A 123 -6.63 -9.77 -12.53
CA ILE A 123 -5.27 -9.44 -12.15
C ILE A 123 -5.27 -8.95 -10.70
N LEU A 124 -4.40 -9.51 -9.87
CA LEU A 124 -4.23 -9.05 -8.49
C LEU A 124 -3.60 -7.65 -8.50
N VAL A 125 -4.35 -6.66 -8.00
CA VAL A 125 -3.90 -5.27 -7.89
C VAL A 125 -3.62 -4.84 -6.45
N GLY A 126 -4.00 -5.64 -5.45
CA GLY A 126 -3.61 -5.30 -4.08
C GLY A 126 -4.32 -6.08 -3.00
N TYR A 127 -4.23 -5.55 -1.79
CA TYR A 127 -4.79 -6.15 -0.58
C TYR A 127 -5.95 -5.29 -0.05
N ALA A 128 -6.98 -5.93 0.50
CA ALA A 128 -8.07 -5.21 1.14
C ALA A 128 -7.59 -4.62 2.48
N VAL A 129 -7.94 -3.36 2.76
CA VAL A 129 -7.47 -2.62 3.94
C VAL A 129 -8.12 -3.12 5.24
N ASN A 130 -9.43 -3.39 5.21
CA ASN A 130 -10.23 -3.73 6.41
C ASN A 130 -10.78 -5.16 6.42
N ARG A 131 -10.38 -6.00 5.46
CA ARG A 131 -10.91 -7.37 5.32
C ARG A 131 -9.80 -8.32 4.93
N ARG A 132 -9.96 -9.60 5.28
CA ARG A 132 -9.14 -10.68 4.71
C ARG A 132 -9.57 -10.90 3.26
N GLY A 133 -8.95 -10.17 2.34
CA GLY A 133 -9.30 -10.25 0.93
C GLY A 133 -8.27 -9.57 0.04
N TYR A 134 -8.44 -9.81 -1.25
CA TYR A 134 -7.60 -9.26 -2.31
C TYR A 134 -8.41 -8.28 -3.14
N ARG A 135 -7.73 -7.28 -3.69
CA ARG A 135 -8.28 -6.39 -4.71
C ARG A 135 -7.87 -6.95 -6.06
N VAL A 136 -8.85 -7.27 -6.88
CA VAL A 136 -8.64 -7.89 -8.20
C VAL A 136 -9.26 -6.98 -9.25
N TRP A 137 -8.48 -6.64 -10.26
CA TRP A 137 -8.95 -5.96 -11.45
C TRP A 137 -9.46 -6.99 -12.44
N LEU A 138 -10.71 -6.85 -12.88
CA LEU A 138 -11.28 -7.68 -13.93
C LEU A 138 -11.17 -6.91 -15.25
N PRO A 139 -10.32 -7.34 -16.20
CA PRO A 139 -10.37 -6.79 -17.55
C PRO A 139 -11.78 -7.03 -18.14
N LYS A 140 -12.29 -6.04 -18.86
CA LYS A 140 -13.54 -6.18 -19.61
C LYS A 140 -13.33 -7.08 -20.81
#